data_AF-A0A535ZD06-F1
#
_entry.id   AF-A0A535ZD06-F1
#
_cell.length_a   1.000
_cell.length_b   1.000
_cell.length_c   1.000
_cell.angle_alpha   90.00
_cell.angle_beta   90.00
_cell.angle_gamma   90.00
#
_symmetry.space_group_name_H-M   'P 1'
#
loop_
_entity.id
_entity.type
_entity.pdbx_description
1 polymer ?
#
loop_
_entity_poly.entity_id
_entity_poly.type
_entity_poly.pdbx_seq_one_letter_code
_entity_poly.pdbx_strand_id
1 'polypeptide(L)'
;VTFRRRPALSGVLVAAAASLKLYPALMVLGARSRWRPFVIAAGIAGALITVVACIPLGAAGAWGYVTGVLIPSLRAPNPDCAQTSVATLFGRSIGGDAYPIITPSGGISILQSPIHLAALATVLTVLTLAAAVVAAVAASRASGWNPAYGLALALALGGLLPGELNPYQYVPLMPLVLMVLVMAIRNARWTQLLGLTVGLLCWLRQPCLLPFPNLWTVGALILFAVCVLAARDFRFPSPPAGEGGPLRSGRPDGEIGVP
;
A
#
# COMPACT_ATOMS: atom_id res chain seq x y z
N VAL A 1 -0.93 -5.96 22.56
CA VAL A 1 -1.63 -4.71 22.96
C VAL A 1 -2.71 -4.42 21.91
N THR A 2 -3.99 -4.54 22.25
CA THR A 2 -5.07 -4.32 21.27
C THR A 2 -5.22 -2.83 20.96
N PHE A 3 -5.40 -2.46 19.70
CA PHE A 3 -5.58 -1.05 19.27
C PHE A 3 -6.74 -0.36 20.00
N ARG A 4 -7.72 -1.15 20.49
CA ARG A 4 -8.83 -0.70 21.34
C ARG A 4 -8.38 -0.18 22.72
N ARG A 5 -7.27 -0.69 23.27
CA ARG A 5 -6.78 -0.33 24.61
C ARG A 5 -5.74 0.80 24.58
N ARG A 6 -4.92 0.92 23.52
CA ARG A 6 -3.85 1.94 23.41
C ARG A 6 -3.69 2.49 21.98
N PRO A 7 -4.67 3.26 21.47
CA PRO A 7 -4.70 3.71 20.07
C PRO A 7 -3.53 4.63 19.69
N ALA A 8 -3.07 5.51 20.59
CA ALA A 8 -1.93 6.38 20.32
C ALA A 8 -0.62 5.61 20.12
N LEU A 9 -0.37 4.61 20.97
CA LEU A 9 0.84 3.78 20.92
C LEU A 9 0.87 2.91 19.66
N SER A 10 -0.30 2.40 19.23
CA SER A 10 -0.44 1.74 17.93
C SER A 10 -0.15 2.68 16.75
N GLY A 11 -0.56 3.95 16.83
CA GLY A 11 -0.28 4.96 15.79
C GLY A 11 1.22 5.26 15.66
N VAL A 12 1.93 5.40 16.79
CA VAL A 12 3.39 5.62 16.81
C VAL A 12 4.15 4.44 16.21
N LEU A 13 3.79 3.20 16.58
CA LEU A 13 4.43 2.00 16.03
C LEU A 13 4.20 1.86 14.52
N VAL A 14 3.01 2.22 14.05
CA VAL A 14 2.72 2.24 12.62
C VAL A 14 3.54 3.30 11.91
N ALA A 15 3.67 4.52 12.47
CA ALA A 15 4.51 5.57 11.88
C ALA A 15 5.99 5.19 11.83
N ALA A 16 6.51 4.53 12.88
CA ALA A 16 7.87 4.00 12.91
C ALA A 16 8.10 2.88 11.87
N ALA A 17 7.11 2.02 11.65
CA ALA A 17 7.16 1.02 10.57
C ALA A 17 7.06 1.67 9.17
N ALA A 18 6.25 2.73 9.04
CA ALA A 18 6.06 3.49 7.80
C ALA A 18 7.32 4.24 7.37
N SER A 19 8.06 4.78 8.34
CA SER A 19 9.24 5.60 8.11
C SER A 19 10.46 4.82 7.64
N LEU A 20 10.51 3.51 7.91
CA LEU A 20 11.59 2.63 7.44
C LEU A 20 11.66 2.53 5.90
N LYS A 21 10.64 2.98 5.16
CA LYS A 21 10.64 2.88 3.70
C LYS A 21 9.85 3.97 2.95
N LEU A 22 9.63 5.15 3.56
CA LEU A 22 8.87 6.25 2.94
C LEU A 22 7.52 5.74 2.36
N TYR A 23 6.64 5.21 3.21
CA TYR A 23 5.26 4.89 2.82
C TYR A 23 4.29 6.02 3.25
N PRO A 24 4.20 7.16 2.53
CA PRO A 24 3.26 8.24 2.85
C PRO A 24 1.80 7.80 2.78
N ALA A 25 1.52 6.65 2.15
CA ALA A 25 0.21 6.00 2.11
C ALA A 25 -0.38 5.70 3.51
N LEU A 26 0.47 5.55 4.54
CA LEU A 26 0.04 5.33 5.93
C LEU A 26 -0.54 6.58 6.60
N MET A 27 -0.36 7.78 6.04
CA MET A 27 -0.84 9.01 6.66
C MET A 27 -2.28 9.39 6.32
N VAL A 28 -2.87 8.84 5.24
CA VAL A 28 -4.14 9.37 4.71
C VAL A 28 -5.28 8.35 4.76
N LEU A 29 -4.97 7.06 4.87
CA LEU A 29 -5.92 5.99 4.61
C LEU A 29 -6.02 5.04 5.79
N GLY A 30 -6.83 5.39 6.80
CA GLY A 30 -7.18 4.38 7.79
C GLY A 30 -8.09 4.76 8.93
N ALA A 31 -8.39 6.04 9.19
CA ALA A 31 -9.13 6.38 10.40
C ALA A 31 -10.25 7.41 10.21
N ARG A 32 -11.47 6.96 10.49
CA ARG A 32 -12.65 7.80 10.77
C ARG A 32 -12.33 8.80 11.88
N SER A 33 -12.96 9.97 11.89
CA SER A 33 -12.79 11.03 12.91
C SER A 33 -12.97 10.58 14.38
N ARG A 34 -13.56 9.40 14.62
CA ARG A 34 -13.64 8.74 15.94
C ARG A 34 -12.27 8.25 16.48
N TRP A 35 -11.25 8.16 15.63
CA TRP A 35 -9.90 7.67 15.97
C TRP A 35 -8.83 8.78 15.90
N ARG A 36 -9.25 10.03 16.18
CA ARG A 36 -8.38 11.21 16.29
C ARG A 36 -7.01 10.96 16.95
N PRO A 37 -6.89 10.32 18.13
CA PRO A 37 -5.58 10.14 18.77
C PRO A 37 -4.64 9.22 17.99
N PHE A 38 -5.15 8.24 17.24
CA PHE A 38 -4.33 7.38 16.37
C PHE A 38 -3.79 8.17 15.17
N VAL A 39 -4.64 8.95 14.49
CA VAL A 39 -4.27 9.76 13.32
C VAL A 39 -3.28 10.85 13.70
N ILE A 40 -3.56 11.57 14.78
CA ILE A 40 -2.69 12.63 15.29
C ILE A 40 -1.33 12.04 15.67
N ALA A 41 -1.30 10.92 16.40
CA ALA A 41 -0.05 10.27 16.78
C ALA A 41 0.73 9.78 15.55
N ALA A 42 0.06 9.16 14.55
CA ALA A 42 0.72 8.69 13.33
C ALA A 42 1.25 9.86 12.47
N GLY A 43 0.46 10.93 12.33
CA GLY A 43 0.83 12.13 11.60
C GLY A 43 1.99 12.89 12.26
N ILE A 44 1.90 13.15 13.58
CA ILE A 44 2.96 13.81 14.35
C ILE A 44 4.23 12.96 14.34
N ALA A 45 4.14 11.65 14.60
CA ALA A 45 5.30 10.77 14.62
C ALA A 45 5.95 10.68 13.24
N GLY A 46 5.17 10.55 12.16
CA GLY A 46 5.73 10.51 10.81
C GLY A 46 6.34 11.85 10.39
N ALA A 47 5.75 12.99 10.77
CA ALA A 47 6.34 14.31 10.55
C ALA A 47 7.66 14.47 11.35
N LEU A 48 7.68 14.08 12.62
CA LEU A 48 8.88 14.08 13.45
C LEU A 48 9.98 13.18 12.88
N ILE A 49 9.65 11.98 12.44
CA ILE A 49 10.64 11.07 11.86
C ILE A 49 11.18 11.62 10.54
N THR A 50 10.33 12.24 9.72
CA THR A 50 10.76 12.93 8.49
C THR A 50 11.69 14.10 8.81
N VAL A 51 11.33 14.93 9.79
CA VAL A 51 12.15 16.05 10.25
C VAL A 51 13.49 15.54 10.79
N VAL A 52 13.48 14.53 11.67
CA VAL A 52 14.69 13.91 12.25
C VAL A 52 15.58 13.29 11.18
N ALA A 53 15.00 12.62 10.17
CA ALA A 53 15.76 12.10 9.03
C ALA A 53 16.40 13.21 8.20
N CYS A 54 15.80 14.40 8.16
CA CYS A 54 16.35 15.58 7.49
C CYS A 54 17.33 16.40 8.36
N ILE A 55 17.41 16.20 9.68
CA ILE A 55 18.37 16.90 10.58
C ILE A 55 19.83 16.74 10.12
N PRO A 56 20.36 15.53 9.80
CA PRO A 56 21.74 15.40 9.36
C PRO A 56 22.01 16.01 7.97
N LEU A 57 20.97 16.29 7.19
CA LEU A 57 21.07 16.89 5.85
C LEU A 57 21.02 18.44 5.89
N GLY A 58 20.41 19.02 6.92
CA GLY A 58 20.09 20.46 6.95
C GLY A 58 19.07 20.87 5.88
N ALA A 59 18.57 22.11 5.94
CA ALA A 59 17.54 22.58 4.98
C ALA A 59 18.03 22.55 3.52
N ALA A 60 19.31 22.90 3.30
CA ALA A 60 19.94 22.87 1.99
C ALA A 60 20.20 21.45 1.48
N GLY A 61 20.62 20.51 2.34
CA GLY A 61 20.82 19.11 1.94
C GLY A 61 19.50 18.34 1.80
N ALA A 62 18.45 18.70 2.54
CA ALA A 62 17.10 18.17 2.33
C ALA A 62 16.53 18.65 0.98
N TRP A 63 16.71 19.93 0.64
CA TRP A 63 16.35 20.45 -0.69
C TRP A 63 17.17 19.81 -1.81
N GLY A 64 18.48 19.62 -1.60
CA GLY A 64 19.37 18.91 -2.53
C GLY A 64 19.01 17.43 -2.68
N TYR A 65 18.58 16.76 -1.61
CA TYR A 65 18.07 15.40 -1.67
C TYR A 65 16.75 15.35 -2.44
N VAL A 66 15.81 16.27 -2.20
CA VAL A 66 14.53 16.31 -2.93
C VAL A 66 14.75 16.58 -4.42
N THR A 67 15.56 17.57 -4.77
CA THR A 67 15.77 18.01 -6.16
C THR A 67 16.80 17.18 -6.93
N GLY A 68 17.81 16.65 -6.25
CA GLY A 68 18.90 15.88 -6.85
C GLY A 68 18.78 14.37 -6.73
N VAL A 69 17.95 13.87 -5.80
CA VAL A 69 17.75 12.42 -5.61
C VAL A 69 16.27 12.05 -5.75
N LEU A 70 15.36 12.62 -4.97
CA LEU A 70 13.96 12.19 -4.93
C LEU A 70 13.22 12.46 -6.25
N ILE A 71 13.30 13.67 -6.79
CA ILE A 71 12.68 14.06 -8.07
C ILE A 71 13.32 13.31 -9.25
N PRO A 72 14.66 13.21 -9.34
CA PRO A 72 15.31 12.42 -10.38
C PRO A 72 15.05 10.92 -10.25
N SER A 73 15.01 10.34 -9.04
CA SER A 73 14.66 8.91 -8.83
C SER A 73 13.21 8.59 -9.16
N LEU A 74 12.32 9.59 -9.22
CA LEU A 74 10.99 9.42 -9.80
C LEU A 74 11.01 9.33 -11.34
N ARG A 75 12.15 9.67 -11.98
CA ARG A 75 12.34 9.73 -13.45
C ARG A 75 13.58 9.01 -13.96
N ALA A 76 14.36 8.34 -13.10
CA ALA A 76 15.59 7.68 -13.51
C ALA A 76 15.20 6.53 -14.44
N PRO A 77 15.51 6.59 -15.74
CA PRO A 77 15.24 5.47 -16.63
C PRO A 77 16.37 4.49 -16.38
N ASN A 78 16.24 3.65 -15.36
CA ASN A 78 17.22 2.60 -15.14
C ASN A 78 16.82 1.41 -16.02
N PRO A 79 17.67 0.98 -16.97
CA PRO A 79 17.40 -0.18 -17.81
C PRO A 79 17.66 -1.46 -17.00
N ASP A 80 17.03 -1.60 -15.84
CA ASP A 80 17.09 -2.78 -14.98
C ASP A 80 15.75 -3.51 -15.02
N CYS A 81 15.78 -4.77 -15.47
CA CYS A 81 14.60 -5.63 -15.50
C CYS A 81 14.06 -5.95 -14.11
N ALA A 82 14.88 -5.94 -13.06
CA ALA A 82 14.45 -6.21 -11.70
C ALA A 82 13.62 -5.06 -11.11
N GLN A 83 13.80 -3.85 -11.63
CA GLN A 83 13.04 -2.68 -11.21
C GLN A 83 11.76 -2.55 -12.03
N THR A 84 10.63 -2.67 -11.35
CA THR A 84 9.29 -2.59 -11.97
C THR A 84 8.42 -1.63 -11.18
N SER A 85 7.63 -0.82 -11.85
CA SER A 85 6.73 0.16 -11.24
C SER A 85 5.67 0.58 -12.25
N VAL A 86 4.71 1.39 -11.82
CA VAL A 86 3.74 2.01 -12.74
C VAL A 86 4.46 2.90 -13.78
N ALA A 87 5.52 3.60 -13.37
CA ALA A 87 6.31 4.43 -14.26
C ALA A 87 7.02 3.58 -15.33
N THR A 88 7.73 2.52 -14.93
CA THR A 88 8.42 1.66 -15.90
C THR A 88 7.46 0.82 -16.73
N LEU A 89 6.24 0.54 -16.24
CA LEU A 89 5.20 -0.14 -17.01
C LEU A 89 4.83 0.68 -18.25
N PHE A 90 4.50 1.96 -18.07
CA PHE A 90 4.13 2.84 -19.18
C PHE A 90 5.35 3.32 -19.97
N GLY A 91 6.47 3.57 -19.30
CA GLY A 91 7.74 3.93 -19.92
C GLY A 91 8.21 2.88 -20.94
N ARG A 92 8.23 1.60 -20.56
CA ARG A 92 8.68 0.50 -21.44
C ARG A 92 7.67 0.08 -22.51
N SER A 93 6.37 0.24 -22.24
CA SER A 93 5.33 -0.17 -23.19
C SER A 93 4.97 0.91 -24.21
N ILE A 94 4.85 2.16 -23.76
CA ILE A 94 4.34 3.29 -24.57
C ILE A 94 5.39 4.40 -24.69
N GLY A 95 6.20 4.62 -23.65
CA GLY A 95 7.23 5.66 -23.62
C GLY A 95 8.44 5.35 -24.49
N GLY A 96 8.65 4.08 -24.82
CA GLY A 96 9.77 3.60 -25.62
C GLY A 96 11.05 3.39 -24.84
N ASP A 97 10.97 3.22 -23.52
CA ASP A 97 12.13 2.91 -22.68
C ASP A 97 12.63 1.49 -22.96
N ALA A 98 13.94 1.36 -23.14
CA ALA A 98 14.58 0.07 -23.30
C ALA A 98 14.64 -0.70 -21.98
N TYR A 99 14.55 -2.03 -22.06
CA TYR A 99 14.64 -2.90 -20.89
C TYR A 99 15.36 -4.22 -21.24
N PRO A 100 16.23 -4.72 -20.36
CA PRO A 100 16.85 -6.02 -20.57
C PRO A 100 15.87 -7.16 -20.24
N ILE A 101 16.09 -8.31 -20.85
CA ILE A 101 15.55 -9.60 -20.40
C ILE A 101 16.66 -10.64 -20.40
N ILE A 102 16.51 -11.66 -19.58
CA ILE A 102 17.36 -12.85 -19.62
C ILE A 102 16.69 -13.85 -20.57
N THR A 103 17.35 -14.14 -21.67
CA THR A 103 16.92 -15.13 -22.66
C THR A 103 16.96 -16.55 -22.10
N PRO A 104 16.22 -17.52 -22.67
CA PRO A 104 16.26 -18.90 -22.21
C PRO A 104 17.65 -19.56 -22.25
N SER A 105 18.57 -19.04 -23.08
CA SER A 105 19.97 -19.49 -23.16
C SER A 105 20.88 -18.84 -22.09
N GLY A 106 20.34 -17.95 -21.25
CA GLY A 106 21.09 -17.23 -20.21
C GLY A 106 21.76 -15.93 -20.68
N GLY A 107 21.65 -15.58 -21.96
CA GLY A 107 22.14 -14.29 -22.49
C GLY A 107 21.22 -13.12 -22.16
N ILE A 108 21.72 -11.90 -22.21
CA ILE A 108 20.94 -10.67 -22.00
C ILE A 108 20.55 -10.09 -23.36
N SER A 109 19.26 -9.80 -23.54
CA SER A 109 18.75 -9.10 -24.73
C SER A 109 18.04 -7.82 -24.28
N ILE A 110 18.28 -6.72 -24.98
CA ILE A 110 17.62 -5.44 -24.72
C ILE A 110 16.44 -5.31 -25.69
N LEU A 111 15.24 -5.19 -25.14
CA LEU A 111 14.02 -4.93 -25.89
C LEU A 111 13.61 -3.48 -25.72
N GLN A 112 12.90 -2.97 -26.74
CA GLN A 112 12.34 -1.63 -26.73
C GLN A 112 11.02 -1.66 -27.48
N SER A 113 10.02 -0.96 -26.95
CA SER A 113 8.75 -0.80 -27.65
C SER A 113 8.93 0.05 -28.92
N PRO A 114 8.24 -0.29 -30.02
CA PRO A 114 8.23 0.55 -31.23
C PRO A 114 7.47 1.87 -31.04
N ILE A 115 6.76 2.04 -29.92
CA ILE A 115 5.98 3.25 -29.59
C ILE A 115 6.83 4.13 -28.66
N HIS A 116 7.02 5.41 -29.03
CA HIS A 116 7.87 6.38 -28.32
C HIS A 116 7.08 7.61 -27.85
N LEU A 117 5.98 7.39 -27.14
CA LEU A 117 5.09 8.45 -26.63
C LEU A 117 5.36 8.72 -25.14
N ALA A 118 6.56 9.23 -24.82
CA ALA A 118 7.00 9.47 -23.44
C ALA A 118 6.07 10.41 -22.63
N ALA A 119 5.48 11.41 -23.30
CA ALA A 119 4.50 12.31 -22.66
C ALA A 119 3.24 11.55 -22.24
N LEU A 120 2.71 10.68 -23.11
CA LEU A 120 1.54 9.85 -22.81
C LEU A 120 1.85 8.87 -21.67
N ALA A 121 3.03 8.24 -21.69
CA ALA A 121 3.46 7.34 -20.62
C ALA A 121 3.49 8.04 -19.26
N THR A 122 3.96 9.30 -19.22
CA THR A 122 3.96 10.12 -17.99
C THR A 122 2.54 10.40 -17.52
N VAL A 123 1.64 10.81 -18.43
CA VAL A 123 0.23 11.07 -18.11
C VAL A 123 -0.45 9.81 -17.56
N LEU A 124 -0.28 8.66 -18.21
CA LEU A 124 -0.85 7.39 -17.76
C LEU A 124 -0.30 6.95 -16.39
N THR A 125 0.99 7.20 -16.14
CA THR A 125 1.61 6.94 -14.83
C THR A 125 0.92 7.75 -13.75
N VAL A 126 0.81 9.08 -13.92
CA VAL A 126 0.19 9.97 -12.95
C VAL A 126 -1.28 9.59 -12.73
N LEU A 127 -2.03 9.33 -13.80
CA LEU A 127 -3.44 8.93 -13.72
C LEU A 127 -3.62 7.61 -12.96
N THR A 128 -2.77 6.63 -13.21
CA THR A 128 -2.85 5.32 -12.54
C THR A 128 -2.51 5.42 -11.06
N LEU A 129 -1.47 6.19 -10.70
CA LEU A 129 -1.10 6.44 -9.30
C LEU A 129 -2.21 7.21 -8.58
N ALA A 130 -2.77 8.25 -9.19
CA ALA A 130 -3.89 9.00 -8.65
C ALA A 130 -5.12 8.10 -8.46
N ALA A 131 -5.44 7.26 -9.45
CA ALA A 131 -6.53 6.30 -9.37
C ALA A 131 -6.32 5.29 -8.23
N ALA A 132 -5.09 4.80 -8.01
CA ALA A 132 -4.78 3.91 -6.90
C ALA A 132 -5.01 4.57 -5.53
N VAL A 133 -4.64 5.85 -5.38
CA VAL A 133 -4.91 6.64 -4.16
C VAL A 133 -6.42 6.81 -3.95
N VAL A 134 -7.16 7.22 -4.98
CA VAL A 134 -8.62 7.41 -4.90
C VAL A 134 -9.32 6.09 -4.57
N ALA A 135 -8.92 4.99 -5.21
CA ALA A 135 -9.40 3.65 -4.96
C ALA A 135 -9.17 3.21 -3.51
N ALA A 136 -8.00 3.51 -2.95
CA ALA A 136 -7.71 3.23 -1.56
C ALA A 136 -8.61 4.02 -0.59
N VAL A 137 -8.89 5.31 -0.90
CA VAL A 137 -9.81 6.14 -0.11
C VAL A 137 -11.22 5.56 -0.15
N ALA A 138 -11.68 5.18 -1.34
CA ALA A 138 -12.98 4.56 -1.53
C ALA A 138 -13.09 3.23 -0.77
N ALA A 139 -12.07 2.37 -0.85
CA ALA A 139 -12.00 1.10 -0.12
C ALA A 139 -11.99 1.30 1.41
N SER A 140 -11.23 2.28 1.91
CA SER A 140 -11.22 2.62 3.34
C SER A 140 -12.60 3.06 3.83
N ARG A 141 -13.34 3.82 3.02
CA ARG A 141 -14.73 4.19 3.34
C ARG A 141 -15.68 3.00 3.26
N ALA A 142 -15.56 2.17 2.22
CA ALA A 142 -16.42 1.01 1.99
C ALA A 142 -16.30 -0.04 3.09
N SER A 143 -15.09 -0.26 3.61
CA SER A 143 -14.81 -1.13 4.77
C SER A 143 -15.26 -0.54 6.12
N GLY A 144 -15.87 0.65 6.13
CA GLY A 144 -16.27 1.32 7.36
C GLY A 144 -15.09 1.81 8.20
N TRP A 145 -13.94 2.08 7.59
CA TRP A 145 -12.68 2.42 8.26
C TRP A 145 -12.22 1.33 9.23
N ASN A 146 -12.24 0.08 8.76
CA ASN A 146 -11.66 -1.02 9.51
C ASN A 146 -10.14 -0.78 9.64
N PRO A 147 -9.58 -0.69 10.86
CA PRO A 147 -8.18 -0.31 11.07
C PRO A 147 -7.20 -1.37 10.58
N ALA A 148 -7.53 -2.66 10.69
CA ALA A 148 -6.66 -3.74 10.23
C ALA A 148 -6.60 -3.74 8.69
N TYR A 149 -7.75 -3.63 8.05
CA TYR A 149 -7.85 -3.55 6.59
C TYR A 149 -7.24 -2.25 6.05
N GLY A 150 -7.51 -1.10 6.69
CA GLY A 150 -6.95 0.20 6.30
C GLY A 150 -5.43 0.25 6.39
N LEU A 151 -4.84 -0.33 7.45
CA LEU A 151 -3.38 -0.44 7.57
C LEU A 151 -2.78 -1.33 6.49
N ALA A 152 -3.37 -2.50 6.24
CA ALA A 152 -2.92 -3.39 5.17
C ALA A 152 -3.05 -2.73 3.79
N LEU A 153 -4.12 -1.98 3.56
CA LEU A 153 -4.37 -1.24 2.34
C LEU A 153 -3.35 -0.12 2.12
N ALA A 154 -3.00 0.61 3.20
CA ALA A 154 -1.98 1.65 3.16
C ALA A 154 -0.58 1.08 2.89
N LEU A 155 -0.23 -0.07 3.49
CA LEU A 155 1.01 -0.78 3.19
C LEU A 155 1.06 -1.22 1.72
N ALA A 156 -0.04 -1.80 1.21
CA ALA A 156 -0.14 -2.21 -0.18
C ALA A 156 -0.02 -1.03 -1.15
N LEU A 157 -0.66 0.11 -0.85
CA LEU A 157 -0.52 1.34 -1.64
C LEU A 157 0.92 1.86 -1.61
N GLY A 158 1.61 1.73 -0.47
CA GLY A 158 3.03 2.01 -0.34
C GLY A 158 3.91 1.17 -1.29
N GLY A 159 3.50 -0.05 -1.63
CA GLY A 159 4.16 -0.92 -2.61
C GLY A 159 3.83 -0.59 -4.08
N LEU A 160 2.96 0.38 -4.37
CA LEU A 160 2.56 0.78 -5.73
C LEU A 160 3.01 2.18 -6.12
N LEU A 161 3.14 3.09 -5.15
CA LEU A 161 3.49 4.49 -5.37
C LEU A 161 4.96 4.77 -5.78
N PRO A 162 5.98 4.02 -5.33
CA PRO A 162 7.37 4.34 -5.67
C PRO A 162 7.65 4.25 -7.17
N GLY A 163 8.50 5.16 -7.66
CA GLY A 163 8.89 5.26 -9.08
C GLY A 163 9.69 4.07 -9.61
N GLU A 164 10.39 3.34 -8.74
CA GLU A 164 11.11 2.10 -9.05
C GLU A 164 10.98 1.12 -7.88
N LEU A 165 10.44 -0.09 -8.12
CA LEU A 165 10.34 -1.13 -7.09
C LEU A 165 11.12 -2.38 -7.50
N ASN A 166 12.05 -2.76 -6.64
CA ASN A 166 12.64 -4.09 -6.63
C ASN A 166 11.62 -5.13 -6.14
N PRO A 167 11.82 -6.42 -6.44
CA PRO A 167 10.87 -7.48 -6.10
C PRO A 167 10.49 -7.53 -4.62
N TYR A 168 11.46 -7.33 -3.72
CA TYR A 168 11.23 -7.33 -2.27
C TYR A 168 10.38 -6.14 -1.78
N GLN A 169 10.20 -5.09 -2.61
CA GLN A 169 9.37 -3.93 -2.26
C GLN A 169 7.88 -4.17 -2.50
N TYR A 170 7.51 -5.30 -3.13
CA TYR A 170 6.12 -5.74 -3.26
C TYR A 170 5.59 -6.54 -2.06
N VAL A 171 6.48 -6.98 -1.16
CA VAL A 171 6.13 -7.69 0.09
C VAL A 171 5.06 -6.97 0.95
N PRO A 172 5.05 -5.62 1.08
CA PRO A 172 4.01 -4.90 1.83
C PRO A 172 2.59 -5.07 1.28
N LEU A 173 2.43 -5.59 0.05
CA LEU A 173 1.12 -5.90 -0.54
C LEU A 173 0.53 -7.20 0.02
N MET A 174 1.37 -8.11 0.52
CA MET A 174 0.96 -9.45 0.97
C MET A 174 0.01 -9.46 2.17
N PRO A 175 0.15 -8.63 3.22
CA PRO A 175 -0.80 -8.60 4.31
C PRO A 175 -2.25 -8.35 3.87
N LEU A 176 -2.44 -7.46 2.88
CA LEU A 176 -3.76 -7.17 2.31
C LEU A 176 -4.28 -8.36 1.51
N VAL A 177 -3.45 -8.93 0.63
CA VAL A 177 -3.80 -10.09 -0.19
C VAL A 177 -4.20 -11.28 0.67
N LEU A 178 -3.45 -11.57 1.74
CA LEU A 178 -3.74 -12.67 2.65
C LEU A 178 -5.07 -12.47 3.39
N MET A 179 -5.34 -11.26 3.88
CA MET A 179 -6.63 -10.94 4.52
C MET A 179 -7.80 -11.16 3.57
N VAL A 180 -7.70 -10.68 2.33
CA VAL A 180 -8.74 -10.83 1.31
C VAL A 180 -8.87 -12.27 0.87
N LEU A 181 -7.78 -13.00 0.71
CA LEU A 181 -7.78 -14.42 0.35
C LEU A 181 -8.55 -15.26 1.38
N VAL A 182 -8.23 -15.12 2.67
CA VAL A 182 -8.92 -15.85 3.75
C VAL A 182 -10.40 -15.52 3.78
N MET A 183 -10.76 -14.24 3.63
CA MET A 183 -12.15 -13.81 3.61
C MET A 183 -12.90 -14.34 2.37
N ALA A 184 -12.24 -14.35 1.21
CA ALA A 184 -12.80 -14.85 -0.04
C ALA A 184 -13.05 -16.36 0.01
N ILE A 185 -12.14 -17.14 0.59
CA ILE A 185 -12.34 -18.59 0.84
C ILE A 185 -13.52 -18.79 1.77
N ARG A 186 -13.54 -18.09 2.92
CA ARG A 186 -14.60 -18.24 3.93
C ARG A 186 -15.99 -17.93 3.39
N ASN A 187 -16.10 -16.94 2.51
CA ASN A 187 -17.36 -16.47 1.95
C ASN A 187 -17.64 -17.04 0.55
N ALA A 188 -16.88 -18.04 0.09
CA ALA A 188 -17.00 -18.67 -1.23
C ALA A 188 -17.01 -17.66 -2.41
N ARG A 189 -16.20 -16.60 -2.33
CA ARG A 189 -16.11 -15.55 -3.36
C ARG A 189 -15.11 -15.91 -4.45
N TRP A 190 -15.52 -16.78 -5.35
CA TRP A 190 -14.69 -17.31 -6.44
C TRP A 190 -14.12 -16.24 -7.38
N THR A 191 -14.84 -15.13 -7.61
CA THR A 191 -14.33 -14.02 -8.44
C THR A 191 -13.13 -13.33 -7.81
N GLN A 192 -13.15 -13.12 -6.49
CA GLN A 192 -12.01 -12.56 -5.75
C GLN A 192 -10.84 -13.57 -5.75
N LEU A 193 -11.12 -14.85 -5.54
CA LEU A 193 -10.09 -15.91 -5.60
C LEU A 193 -9.41 -15.96 -6.97
N LEU A 194 -10.20 -15.98 -8.05
CA LEU A 194 -9.67 -15.98 -9.41
C LEU A 194 -8.77 -14.77 -9.66
N GLY A 195 -9.22 -13.57 -9.29
CA GLY A 195 -8.42 -12.35 -9.45
C GLY A 195 -7.12 -12.38 -8.64
N LEU A 196 -7.16 -12.88 -7.40
CA LEU A 196 -5.96 -13.05 -6.59
C LEU A 196 -4.99 -14.07 -7.19
N THR A 197 -5.51 -15.20 -7.69
CA THR A 197 -4.69 -16.22 -8.35
C THR A 197 -4.04 -15.66 -9.61
N VAL A 198 -4.78 -14.98 -10.48
CA VAL A 198 -4.24 -14.35 -11.70
C VAL A 198 -3.15 -13.34 -11.34
N GLY A 199 -3.39 -12.48 -10.35
CA GLY A 199 -2.40 -11.50 -9.90
C GLY A 199 -1.12 -12.13 -9.33
N LEU A 200 -1.24 -13.23 -8.58
CA LEU A 200 -0.10 -13.98 -8.04
C LEU A 200 0.66 -14.76 -9.13
N LEU A 201 -0.03 -15.25 -10.17
CA LEU A 201 0.62 -15.94 -11.30
C LEU A 201 1.58 -15.02 -12.05
N CYS A 202 1.30 -13.72 -12.10
CA CYS A 202 2.23 -12.73 -12.66
C CYS A 202 3.57 -12.65 -11.89
N TRP A 203 3.64 -13.17 -10.66
CA TRP A 203 4.82 -13.14 -9.79
C TRP A 203 5.53 -14.51 -9.71
N LEU A 204 5.12 -15.50 -10.50
CA LEU A 204 5.65 -16.87 -10.45
C LEU A 204 7.15 -16.94 -10.80
N ARG A 205 7.63 -16.01 -11.63
CA ARG A 205 9.03 -15.89 -12.07
C ARG A 205 9.56 -14.51 -11.72
N GLN A 206 10.87 -14.40 -11.54
CA GLN A 206 11.54 -13.10 -11.38
C GLN A 206 11.29 -12.21 -12.59
N PRO A 207 11.19 -10.87 -12.44
CA PRO A 207 10.87 -9.95 -13.52
C PRO A 207 11.75 -10.13 -14.77
N CYS A 208 13.05 -10.35 -14.58
CA CYS A 208 14.02 -10.51 -15.65
C CYS A 208 13.85 -11.79 -16.50
N LEU A 209 13.17 -12.80 -15.96
CA LEU A 209 12.89 -14.07 -16.63
C LEU A 209 11.51 -14.08 -17.31
N LEU A 210 10.74 -13.01 -17.14
CA LEU A 210 9.46 -12.84 -17.81
C LEU A 210 9.67 -12.21 -19.19
N PRO A 211 8.78 -12.49 -20.16
CA PRO A 211 8.85 -11.84 -21.48
C PRO A 211 8.68 -10.32 -21.38
N PHE A 212 8.04 -9.86 -20.30
CA PHE A 212 7.89 -8.45 -19.99
C PHE A 212 8.03 -8.25 -18.47
N PRO A 213 9.07 -7.53 -17.99
CA PRO A 213 9.33 -7.41 -16.55
C PRO A 213 8.15 -6.81 -15.77
N ASN A 214 7.47 -5.82 -16.36
CA ASN A 214 6.35 -5.13 -15.71
C ASN A 214 5.06 -5.96 -15.63
N LEU A 215 5.06 -7.24 -16.04
CA LEU A 215 4.04 -8.19 -15.62
C LEU A 215 3.92 -8.24 -14.09
N TRP A 216 5.01 -8.03 -13.36
CA TRP A 216 4.98 -7.87 -11.90
C TRP A 216 4.11 -6.70 -11.45
N THR A 217 4.25 -5.54 -12.10
CA THR A 217 3.43 -4.35 -11.82
C THR A 217 1.97 -4.61 -12.18
N VAL A 218 1.70 -5.26 -13.31
CA VAL A 218 0.34 -5.65 -13.70
C VAL A 218 -0.28 -6.56 -12.65
N GLY A 219 0.44 -7.59 -12.19
CA GLY A 219 0.03 -8.46 -11.10
C GLY A 219 -0.28 -7.69 -9.82
N ALA A 220 0.59 -6.76 -9.43
CA ALA A 220 0.40 -5.93 -8.25
C ALA A 220 -0.88 -5.06 -8.35
N LEU A 221 -1.13 -4.47 -9.53
CA LEU A 221 -2.33 -3.68 -9.79
C LEU A 221 -3.61 -4.54 -9.76
N ILE A 222 -3.58 -5.74 -10.33
CA ILE A 222 -4.70 -6.70 -10.28
C ILE A 222 -4.99 -7.07 -8.82
N LEU A 223 -3.96 -7.47 -8.06
CA LEU A 223 -4.11 -7.82 -6.64
C LEU A 223 -4.70 -6.66 -5.84
N PHE A 224 -4.19 -5.45 -6.04
CA PHE A 224 -4.67 -4.26 -5.37
C PHE A 224 -6.12 -3.94 -5.74
N ALA A 225 -6.48 -4.00 -7.02
CA ALA A 225 -7.84 -3.76 -7.49
C ALA A 225 -8.84 -4.76 -6.90
N VAL A 226 -8.50 -6.05 -6.89
CA VAL A 226 -9.32 -7.09 -6.27
C VAL A 226 -9.51 -6.81 -4.78
N CYS A 227 -8.44 -6.41 -4.08
CA CYS A 227 -8.52 -6.07 -2.66
C CYS A 227 -9.41 -4.85 -2.40
N VAL A 228 -9.33 -3.82 -3.23
CA VAL A 228 -10.20 -2.62 -3.18
C VAL A 228 -11.66 -3.01 -3.39
N LEU A 229 -11.97 -3.88 -4.36
CA LEU A 229 -13.33 -4.33 -4.63
C LEU A 229 -13.89 -5.19 -3.48
N ALA A 230 -13.03 -5.93 -2.78
CA ALA A 230 -13.40 -6.72 -1.60
C ALA A 230 -13.63 -5.88 -0.32
N ALA A 231 -13.41 -4.56 -0.35
CA ALA A 231 -13.42 -3.72 0.85
C ALA A 231 -14.70 -3.81 1.70
N ARG A 232 -15.87 -4.00 1.07
CA ARG A 232 -17.16 -4.09 1.77
C ARG A 232 -17.25 -5.28 2.72
N ASP A 233 -16.45 -6.32 2.49
CA ASP A 233 -16.47 -7.58 3.26
C ASP A 233 -15.83 -7.40 4.65
N PHE A 234 -15.13 -6.29 4.85
CA PHE A 234 -14.42 -5.97 6.10
C PHE A 234 -15.19 -4.98 6.98
N ARG A 235 -16.43 -4.65 6.63
CA ARG A 235 -17.27 -3.75 7.43
C ARG A 235 -17.68 -4.44 8.72
N PHE A 236 -17.51 -3.76 9.86
CA PHE A 236 -18.02 -4.27 11.14
C PHE A 236 -19.55 -4.42 11.07
N PRO A 237 -20.13 -5.49 11.64
CA PRO A 237 -21.57 -5.56 11.87
C PRO A 237 -21.99 -4.34 12.70
N SER A 238 -23.04 -3.64 12.27
CA SER A 238 -23.71 -2.69 13.15
C SER A 238 -24.21 -3.46 14.38
N PRO A 239 -24.07 -2.92 15.61
CA PRO A 239 -24.77 -3.51 16.75
C PRO A 239 -26.26 -3.55 16.41
N PRO A 240 -26.99 -4.63 16.74
CA PRO A 240 -28.43 -4.67 16.53
C PRO A 240 -29.07 -3.47 17.21
N ALA A 241 -29.99 -2.80 16.51
CA ALA A 241 -30.79 -1.72 17.07
C ALA A 241 -31.64 -2.30 18.20
N GLY A 242 -31.17 -2.23 19.45
CA GLY A 242 -31.87 -2.82 20.59
C GLY A 242 -31.16 -2.71 21.94
N GLU A 243 -29.83 -2.74 22.01
CA GLU A 243 -29.11 -2.61 23.29
C GLU A 243 -28.64 -1.17 23.54
N GLY A 244 -29.62 -0.27 23.62
CA GLY A 244 -29.47 1.10 24.09
C GLY A 244 -30.13 1.28 25.46
N GLY A 245 -29.86 0.38 26.41
CA GLY A 245 -30.25 0.56 27.81
C GLY A 245 -29.18 1.39 28.55
N PRO A 246 -29.54 2.46 29.28
CA PRO A 246 -28.56 3.28 29.98
C PRO A 246 -27.83 2.45 31.05
N LEU A 247 -26.50 2.42 30.97
CA LEU A 247 -25.61 1.93 32.02
C LEU A 247 -25.87 2.71 33.31
N ARG A 248 -26.65 2.10 34.21
CA ARG A 248 -26.88 2.56 35.57
C ARG A 248 -25.53 2.56 36.28
N SER A 249 -25.07 3.74 36.71
CA SER A 249 -23.86 3.89 37.51
C SER A 249 -24.05 3.21 38.87
N GLY A 250 -23.42 2.05 39.07
CA GLY A 250 -23.30 1.38 40.36
C GLY A 250 -21.97 1.72 41.01
N ARG A 251 -22.03 2.53 42.07
CA ARG A 251 -20.95 2.87 43.02
C ARG A 251 -20.48 1.59 43.74
N PRO A 252 -19.19 1.41 44.07
CA PRO A 252 -18.73 0.28 44.87
C PRO A 252 -18.75 0.67 46.35
N ASP A 253 -19.89 0.45 47.03
CA ASP A 253 -19.97 0.48 48.48
C ASP A 253 -20.55 -0.86 48.96
N GLY A 254 -19.89 -1.52 49.92
CA GLY A 254 -20.54 -2.51 50.78
C GLY A 254 -19.93 -3.92 50.79
N GLU A 255 -19.23 -4.22 51.88
CA GLU A 255 -18.89 -5.54 52.39
C GLU A 255 -20.11 -6.48 52.51
N ILE A 256 -19.97 -7.75 52.12
CA ILE A 256 -20.67 -8.93 52.67
C ILE A 256 -19.74 -10.13 52.36
N GLY A 257 -19.17 -10.90 53.31
CA GLY A 257 -19.81 -11.57 54.43
C GLY A 257 -20.13 -13.02 54.01
N VAL A 258 -19.18 -13.95 54.19
CA VAL A 258 -19.35 -15.38 53.90
C VAL A 258 -19.85 -16.08 55.16
N PRO A 259 -21.02 -16.75 55.14
CA PRO A 259 -21.28 -17.90 56.00
C PRO A 259 -20.73 -19.20 55.37
#